data_AF-A0A2E6QKW9-F1
#
_entry.id   AF-A0A2E6QKW9-F1
#
_cell.length_a   1.000
_cell.length_b   1.000
_cell.length_c   1.000
_cell.angle_alpha   90.00
_cell.angle_beta   90.00
_cell.angle_gamma   90.00
#
_symmetry.space_group_name_H-M   'P 1'
#
loop_
_entity.id
_entity.type
_entity.pdbx_description
1 polymer ?
#
loop_
_entity_poly.entity_id
_entity_poly.type
_entity_poly.pdbx_seq_one_letter_code
_entity_poly.pdbx_strand_id
1 'polypeptide(L)'
;MIPGRSRQLGRLAAFLVLGLGLSGCFESKEEAALSAYEDRDFGRAAELAAELAAEDNPRGYELQALLSAQGIGRPLDFTDAMALIDKAVALDPALEPARRTILDRVAIAETQGEKAFAAEDYDRALRLAEPLAAYGSAVGADLLDRLYAGHYVLLPESTLTWRSFWSRCSGSIRDEDEAEGEARFSDECLNKHVVWEGTLVRLRGKEASIKMSPGRSRAPVDVALALPEVPADDPIEAFGRRVRFGGTIAARGTVVRPDRLSEAAIIGPAYQTQADRDADQVAQIKDVRAACINLLTNLYKTSHAPEWVEAARQRAKENNWPAQPMAFSIRLTTPDTAFEKQNDGSWVGHVEGVAEIILARVKPGHFTSIAFAGQCRVERLDTKKPEEIGTADIASEEVQIDFEG
;
A
#
# COMPACT_ATOMS: atom_id res chain seq x y z
N MET A 1 -22.80 -63.64 84.37
CA MET A 1 -24.25 -63.38 84.21
C MET A 1 -24.68 -62.31 85.21
N ILE A 2 -24.60 -61.05 84.81
CA ILE A 2 -25.42 -59.92 85.30
C ILE A 2 -25.46 -58.93 84.12
N PRO A 3 -26.62 -58.64 83.52
CA PRO A 3 -26.78 -57.40 82.77
C PRO A 3 -27.88 -56.55 83.41
N GLY A 4 -27.48 -55.37 83.89
CA GLY A 4 -28.38 -54.33 84.34
C GLY A 4 -29.06 -53.65 83.15
N ARG A 5 -30.39 -53.66 83.16
CA ARG A 5 -31.29 -52.86 82.33
C ARG A 5 -31.57 -51.51 83.00
N SER A 6 -31.53 -50.42 82.23
CA SER A 6 -32.54 -49.33 82.24
C SER A 6 -32.08 -48.25 81.26
N ARG A 7 -32.62 -48.17 80.03
CA ARG A 7 -33.75 -47.30 79.63
C ARG A 7 -33.66 -45.88 80.19
N GLN A 8 -33.46 -44.89 79.30
CA GLN A 8 -34.51 -43.90 79.02
C GLN A 8 -34.29 -43.18 77.68
N LEU A 9 -35.35 -43.18 76.88
CA LEU A 9 -35.53 -42.36 75.69
C LEU A 9 -35.81 -40.91 76.09
N GLY A 10 -35.37 -39.99 75.22
CA GLY A 10 -36.17 -38.82 74.86
C GLY A 10 -35.49 -37.48 75.06
N ARG A 11 -35.07 -36.84 73.95
CA ARG A 11 -35.70 -35.61 73.45
C ARG A 11 -35.03 -35.12 72.16
N LEU A 12 -35.90 -34.73 71.23
CA LEU A 12 -35.64 -33.98 70.02
C LEU A 12 -35.04 -32.60 70.30
N ALA A 13 -34.40 -32.07 69.25
CA ALA A 13 -34.10 -30.68 68.94
C ALA A 13 -32.74 -30.10 69.41
N ALA A 14 -31.83 -29.91 68.45
CA ALA A 14 -31.14 -28.64 68.22
C ALA A 14 -30.55 -28.63 66.80
N PHE A 15 -31.15 -27.82 65.94
CA PHE A 15 -30.51 -27.25 64.76
C PHE A 15 -29.28 -26.41 65.20
N LEU A 16 -28.36 -26.21 64.25
CA LEU A 16 -27.49 -25.03 64.10
C LEU A 16 -26.14 -24.98 64.84
N VAL A 17 -25.09 -24.89 63.99
CA VAL A 17 -23.80 -24.17 64.10
C VAL A 17 -22.51 -25.02 64.24
N LEU A 18 -21.52 -24.60 63.42
CA LEU A 18 -20.09 -24.94 63.28
C LEU A 18 -19.77 -26.00 62.20
N GLY A 19 -19.41 -25.66 60.95
CA GLY A 19 -19.02 -24.36 60.42
C GLY A 19 -17.68 -23.87 60.99
N LEU A 20 -16.58 -24.55 60.67
CA LEU A 20 -15.18 -24.07 60.70
C LEU A 20 -14.25 -25.26 60.42
N GLY A 21 -13.51 -25.24 59.29
CA GLY A 21 -12.48 -26.25 59.05
C GLY A 21 -11.99 -26.49 57.62
N LEU A 22 -12.45 -25.75 56.61
CA LEU A 22 -11.87 -25.81 55.25
C LEU A 22 -11.69 -24.41 54.67
N SER A 23 -10.92 -23.56 55.36
CA SER A 23 -10.26 -22.41 54.76
C SER A 23 -8.99 -22.88 54.06
N GLY A 24 -9.15 -23.66 52.98
CA GLY A 24 -8.13 -23.70 51.95
C GLY A 24 -8.22 -22.37 51.20
N CYS A 25 -7.10 -21.68 51.01
CA CYS A 25 -7.02 -20.49 50.18
C CYS A 25 -7.40 -20.87 48.73
N PHE A 26 -8.69 -20.82 48.40
CA PHE A 26 -9.14 -20.92 47.02
C PHE A 26 -8.84 -19.57 46.39
N GLU A 27 -7.64 -19.46 45.83
CA GLU A 27 -7.27 -18.37 44.93
C GLU A 27 -8.35 -18.27 43.84
N SER A 28 -8.92 -17.07 43.69
CA SER A 28 -9.90 -16.84 42.63
C SER A 28 -9.24 -17.06 41.25
N LYS A 29 -10.02 -17.41 40.22
CA LYS A 29 -9.46 -17.56 38.86
C LYS A 29 -8.76 -16.27 38.39
N GLU A 30 -9.25 -15.11 38.82
CA GLU A 30 -8.62 -13.81 38.56
C GLU A 30 -7.25 -13.68 39.22
N GLU A 31 -7.16 -13.99 40.51
CA GLU A 31 -5.88 -14.00 41.25
C GLU A 31 -4.90 -15.00 40.64
N ALA A 32 -5.37 -16.20 40.30
CA ALA A 32 -4.52 -17.22 39.67
C ALA A 32 -4.01 -16.78 38.29
N ALA A 33 -4.83 -16.07 37.50
CA ALA A 33 -4.43 -15.55 36.20
C ALA A 33 -3.40 -14.41 36.33
N LEU A 34 -3.60 -13.52 37.31
CA LEU A 34 -2.67 -12.45 37.63
C LEU A 34 -1.34 -13.00 38.16
N SER A 35 -1.38 -13.94 39.11
CA SER A 35 -0.18 -14.56 39.66
C SER A 35 0.61 -15.26 38.56
N ALA A 36 -0.07 -16.03 37.69
CA ALA A 36 0.60 -16.67 36.55
C ALA A 36 1.29 -15.65 35.63
N TYR A 37 0.65 -14.49 35.40
CA TYR A 37 1.24 -13.42 34.59
C TYR A 37 2.44 -12.76 35.29
N GLU A 38 2.35 -12.49 36.59
CA GLU A 38 3.44 -11.90 37.39
C GLU A 38 4.63 -12.84 37.53
N ASP A 39 4.36 -14.14 37.71
CA ASP A 39 5.34 -15.22 37.78
C ASP A 39 5.93 -15.59 36.41
N ARG A 40 5.46 -14.94 35.34
CA ARG A 40 5.88 -15.16 33.94
C ARG A 40 5.55 -16.55 33.40
N ASP A 41 4.60 -17.25 34.01
CA ASP A 41 3.95 -18.41 33.41
C ASP A 41 2.89 -17.93 32.40
N PHE A 42 3.38 -17.40 31.29
CA PHE A 42 2.53 -16.76 30.29
C PHE A 42 1.63 -17.74 29.54
N GLY A 43 2.02 -19.02 29.47
CA GLY A 43 1.15 -20.07 28.93
C GLY A 43 -0.08 -20.23 29.82
N ARG A 44 0.14 -20.38 31.13
CA ARG A 44 -0.96 -20.50 32.08
C ARG A 44 -1.79 -19.23 32.20
N ALA A 45 -1.14 -18.06 32.19
CA ALA A 45 -1.83 -16.77 32.19
C ALA A 45 -2.73 -16.60 30.97
N ALA A 46 -2.25 -16.99 29.77
CA ALA A 46 -3.04 -16.91 28.55
C ALA A 46 -4.27 -17.84 28.58
N GLU A 47 -4.11 -19.08 29.06
CA GLU A 47 -5.22 -20.02 29.22
C GLU A 47 -6.29 -19.49 30.19
N LEU A 48 -5.87 -19.05 31.38
CA LEU A 48 -6.79 -18.53 32.39
C LEU A 48 -7.45 -17.22 31.95
N ALA A 49 -6.71 -16.34 31.29
CA ALA A 49 -7.26 -15.11 30.72
C ALA A 49 -8.28 -15.41 29.60
N ALA A 50 -8.10 -16.47 28.82
CA ALA A 50 -9.07 -16.95 27.83
C ALA A 50 -10.36 -17.46 28.48
N GLU A 51 -10.24 -18.26 29.54
CA GLU A 51 -11.40 -18.72 30.32
C GLU A 51 -12.18 -17.55 30.93
N LEU A 52 -11.46 -16.61 31.56
CA LEU A 52 -12.07 -15.42 32.16
C LEU A 52 -12.76 -14.54 31.12
N ALA A 53 -12.13 -14.31 29.97
CA ALA A 53 -12.74 -13.53 28.89
C ALA A 53 -14.00 -14.22 28.31
N ALA A 54 -14.02 -15.56 28.25
CA ALA A 54 -15.21 -16.30 27.84
C ALA A 54 -16.41 -16.13 28.81
N GLU A 55 -16.12 -15.76 30.06
CA GLU A 55 -17.10 -15.41 31.09
C GLU A 55 -17.40 -13.89 31.12
N ASP A 56 -16.98 -13.13 30.10
CA ASP A 56 -17.04 -11.65 30.01
C ASP A 56 -16.41 -10.94 31.22
N ASN A 57 -15.38 -11.55 31.82
CA ASN A 57 -14.66 -10.97 32.93
C ASN A 57 -13.67 -9.90 32.43
N PRO A 58 -13.70 -8.66 32.96
CA PRO A 58 -12.81 -7.57 32.52
C PRO A 58 -11.33 -7.90 32.70
N ARG A 59 -10.97 -8.67 33.73
CA ARG A 59 -9.58 -9.07 34.00
C ARG A 59 -9.04 -10.05 32.96
N GLY A 60 -9.91 -10.91 32.42
CA GLY A 60 -9.56 -11.79 31.29
C GLY A 60 -9.17 -10.98 30.05
N TYR A 61 -9.95 -9.96 29.71
CA TYR A 61 -9.66 -9.07 28.58
C TYR A 61 -8.37 -8.26 28.79
N GLU A 62 -8.16 -7.71 29.99
CA GLU A 62 -6.93 -6.98 30.32
C GLU A 62 -5.68 -7.84 30.15
N LEU A 63 -5.66 -9.05 30.70
CA LEU A 63 -4.50 -9.92 30.62
C LEU A 63 -4.19 -10.34 29.18
N GLN A 64 -5.22 -10.65 28.38
CA GLN A 64 -5.03 -10.92 26.96
C GLN A 64 -4.48 -9.69 26.22
N ALA A 65 -4.96 -8.49 26.55
CA ALA A 65 -4.48 -7.25 25.96
C ALA A 65 -3.00 -7.00 26.27
N LEU A 66 -2.59 -7.20 27.52
CA LEU A 66 -1.20 -7.06 27.96
C LEU A 66 -0.26 -8.07 27.29
N LEU A 67 -0.69 -9.32 27.14
CA LEU A 67 0.06 -10.37 26.45
C LEU A 67 0.22 -10.04 24.95
N SER A 68 -0.86 -9.56 24.32
CA SER A 68 -0.87 -9.16 22.91
C SER A 68 0.05 -7.97 22.64
N ALA A 69 0.00 -6.93 23.47
CA ALA A 69 0.90 -5.77 23.41
C ALA A 69 2.37 -6.09 23.74
N GLN A 70 2.65 -7.30 24.22
CA GLN A 70 3.99 -7.78 24.56
C GLN A 70 4.55 -8.75 23.53
N GLY A 71 3.70 -9.34 22.68
CA GLY A 71 4.09 -10.44 21.83
C GLY A 71 4.58 -11.65 22.63
N ILE A 72 3.99 -11.91 23.79
CA ILE A 72 4.36 -13.03 24.67
C ILE A 72 3.31 -14.12 24.56
N GLY A 73 3.75 -15.34 24.24
CA GLY A 73 2.84 -16.48 24.00
C GLY A 73 2.01 -16.36 22.71
N ARG A 74 2.11 -15.22 22.01
CA ARG A 74 1.44 -14.90 20.75
C ARG A 74 2.21 -13.79 20.00
N PRO A 75 1.96 -13.57 18.70
CA PRO A 75 2.54 -12.44 17.97
C PRO A 75 2.16 -11.09 18.59
N LEU A 76 3.06 -10.11 18.49
CA LEU A 76 2.80 -8.73 18.91
C LEU A 76 1.68 -8.12 18.06
N ASP A 77 0.60 -7.67 18.70
CA ASP A 77 -0.54 -7.06 18.01
C ASP A 77 -1.16 -5.95 18.86
N PHE A 78 -0.84 -4.70 18.51
CA PHE A 78 -1.36 -3.53 19.21
C PHE A 78 -2.83 -3.24 18.88
N THR A 79 -3.32 -3.67 17.71
CA THR A 79 -4.72 -3.50 17.32
C THR A 79 -5.62 -4.37 18.19
N ASP A 80 -5.27 -5.66 18.31
CA ASP A 80 -5.95 -6.60 19.18
C ASP A 80 -5.82 -6.19 20.65
N ALA A 81 -4.63 -5.78 21.09
CA ALA A 81 -4.42 -5.31 22.45
C ALA A 81 -5.32 -4.13 22.81
N MET A 82 -5.43 -3.13 21.93
CA MET A 82 -6.27 -1.96 22.17
C MET A 82 -7.76 -2.30 22.14
N ALA A 83 -8.19 -3.17 21.23
CA ALA A 83 -9.58 -3.63 21.20
C ALA A 83 -9.98 -4.38 22.49
N LEU A 84 -9.10 -5.26 22.97
CA LEU A 84 -9.32 -6.03 24.20
C LEU A 84 -9.35 -5.13 25.43
N ILE A 85 -8.42 -4.18 25.57
CA ILE A 85 -8.39 -3.30 26.74
C ILE A 85 -9.53 -2.28 26.72
N ASP A 86 -9.95 -1.79 25.56
CA ASP A 86 -11.13 -0.92 25.45
C ASP A 86 -12.40 -1.67 25.90
N LYS A 87 -12.51 -2.96 25.56
CA LYS A 87 -13.58 -3.82 26.08
C LYS A 87 -13.49 -4.01 27.60
N ALA A 88 -12.29 -4.25 28.14
CA ALA A 88 -12.07 -4.39 29.57
C ALA A 88 -12.46 -3.12 30.35
N VAL A 89 -12.03 -1.95 29.88
CA VAL A 89 -12.32 -0.63 30.49
C VAL A 89 -13.80 -0.31 30.43
N ALA A 90 -14.51 -0.69 29.35
CA ALA A 90 -15.95 -0.51 29.26
C ALA A 90 -16.72 -1.32 30.33
N LEU A 91 -16.18 -2.46 30.75
CA LEU A 91 -16.75 -3.32 31.80
C LEU A 91 -16.29 -2.89 33.20
N ASP A 92 -15.03 -2.49 33.35
CA ASP A 92 -14.45 -1.96 34.58
C ASP A 92 -13.53 -0.76 34.31
N PRO A 93 -14.02 0.48 34.54
CA PRO A 93 -13.23 1.69 34.36
C PRO A 93 -11.96 1.78 35.23
N ALA A 94 -11.83 0.96 36.27
CA ALA A 94 -10.61 0.91 37.09
C ALA A 94 -9.39 0.38 36.31
N LEU A 95 -9.59 -0.21 35.13
CA LEU A 95 -8.54 -0.76 34.26
C LEU A 95 -7.93 0.25 33.28
N GLU A 96 -8.32 1.53 33.34
CA GLU A 96 -7.68 2.60 32.55
C GLU A 96 -6.14 2.67 32.70
N PRO A 97 -5.53 2.40 33.87
CA PRO A 97 -4.07 2.32 33.98
C PRO A 97 -3.43 1.24 33.10
N ALA A 98 -4.11 0.12 32.86
CA ALA A 98 -3.62 -0.93 31.97
C ALA A 98 -3.71 -0.51 30.51
N ARG A 99 -4.78 0.21 30.12
CA ARG A 99 -4.88 0.88 28.82
C ARG A 99 -3.73 1.85 28.59
N ARG A 100 -3.41 2.67 29.60
CA ARG A 100 -2.26 3.58 29.54
C ARG A 100 -0.94 2.81 29.38
N THR A 101 -0.78 1.68 30.06
CA THR A 101 0.40 0.82 29.94
C THR A 101 0.59 0.30 28.52
N ILE A 102 -0.50 -0.07 27.82
CA ILE A 102 -0.43 -0.50 26.42
C ILE A 102 -0.03 0.66 25.50
N LEU A 103 -0.59 1.85 25.70
CA LEU A 103 -0.20 3.05 24.95
C LEU A 103 1.27 3.43 25.17
N ASP A 104 1.77 3.32 26.40
CA ASP A 104 3.19 3.56 26.69
C ASP A 104 4.07 2.50 25.99
N ARG A 105 3.60 1.25 25.86
CA ARG A 105 4.30 0.21 25.08
C ARG A 105 4.33 0.52 23.59
N VAL A 106 3.26 1.07 23.01
CA VAL A 106 3.25 1.54 21.62
C VAL A 106 4.34 2.59 21.42
N ALA A 107 4.38 3.63 22.27
CA ALA A 107 5.39 4.69 22.19
C ALA A 107 6.83 4.17 22.37
N ILE A 108 7.04 3.19 23.26
CA ILE A 108 8.33 2.51 23.41
C ILE A 108 8.70 1.74 22.14
N ALA A 109 7.76 1.01 21.54
CA ALA A 109 7.98 0.27 20.31
C ALA A 109 8.34 1.19 19.14
N GLU A 110 7.67 2.34 19.01
CA GLU A 110 8.00 3.39 18.02
C GLU A 110 9.46 3.84 18.17
N THR A 111 9.83 4.25 19.38
CA THR A 111 11.21 4.70 19.68
C THR A 111 12.24 3.59 19.42
N GLN A 112 11.91 2.34 19.76
CA GLN A 112 12.80 1.20 19.54
C GLN A 112 12.92 0.84 18.05
N GLY A 113 11.84 0.96 17.28
CA GLY A 113 11.83 0.76 15.84
C GLY A 113 12.74 1.75 15.13
N GLU A 114 12.64 3.04 15.47
CA GLU A 114 13.52 4.09 14.93
C GLU A 114 14.98 3.86 15.29
N LYS A 115 15.28 3.51 16.55
CA LYS A 115 16.65 3.18 16.98
C LYS A 115 17.20 1.97 16.26
N ALA A 116 16.40 0.92 16.07
CA ALA A 116 16.80 -0.27 15.32
C ALA A 116 17.11 0.08 13.87
N PHE A 117 16.26 0.88 13.22
CA PHE A 117 16.49 1.35 11.85
C PHE A 117 17.78 2.17 11.75
N ALA A 118 18.00 3.11 12.67
CA ALA A 118 19.20 3.96 12.69
C ALA A 118 20.48 3.16 12.96
N ALA A 119 20.38 2.04 13.67
CA ALA A 119 21.47 1.10 13.90
C ALA A 119 21.64 0.07 12.77
N GLU A 120 20.88 0.17 11.68
CA GLU A 120 20.85 -0.77 10.56
C GLU A 120 20.40 -2.20 10.94
N ASP A 121 19.76 -2.36 12.10
CA ASP A 121 19.07 -3.60 12.53
C ASP A 121 17.68 -3.64 11.89
N TYR A 122 17.65 -3.81 10.57
CA TYR A 122 16.42 -3.71 9.76
C TYR A 122 15.41 -4.81 10.06
N ASP A 123 15.86 -6.00 10.43
CA ASP A 123 14.96 -7.11 10.81
C ASP A 123 14.21 -6.77 12.09
N ARG A 124 14.90 -6.20 13.09
CA ARG A 124 14.24 -5.73 14.30
C ARG A 124 13.34 -4.54 14.04
N ALA A 125 13.78 -3.60 13.22
CA ALA A 125 12.95 -2.45 12.84
C ALA A 125 11.65 -2.91 12.18
N LEU A 126 11.71 -3.88 11.26
CA LEU A 126 10.53 -4.44 10.59
C LEU A 126 9.57 -5.11 11.57
N ARG A 127 10.06 -5.98 12.47
CA ARG A 127 9.24 -6.66 13.49
C ARG A 127 8.46 -5.70 14.39
N LEU A 128 8.94 -4.47 14.56
CA LEU A 128 8.24 -3.42 15.31
C LEU A 128 7.35 -2.55 14.42
N ALA A 129 7.80 -2.24 13.21
CA ALA A 129 7.09 -1.38 12.27
C ALA A 129 5.78 -2.00 11.77
N GLU A 130 5.75 -3.30 11.47
CA GLU A 130 4.55 -4.00 10.99
C GLU A 130 3.35 -3.88 11.95
N PRO A 131 3.45 -4.28 13.23
CA PRO A 131 2.33 -4.16 14.17
C PRO A 131 2.00 -2.70 14.49
N LEU A 132 2.98 -1.79 14.49
CA LEU A 132 2.74 -0.36 14.67
C LEU A 132 1.91 0.23 13.52
N ALA A 133 2.28 -0.09 12.28
CA ALA A 133 1.56 0.37 11.10
C ALA A 133 0.14 -0.21 11.05
N ALA A 134 -0.02 -1.50 11.37
CA ALA A 134 -1.33 -2.15 11.45
C ALA A 134 -2.26 -1.48 12.47
N TYR A 135 -1.70 -1.02 13.60
CA TYR A 135 -2.42 -0.25 14.62
C TYR A 135 -2.75 1.19 14.18
N GLY A 136 -2.11 1.71 13.14
CA GLY A 136 -2.29 3.07 12.65
C GLY A 136 -1.29 4.09 13.21
N SER A 137 -0.16 3.64 13.77
CA SER A 137 0.95 4.53 14.12
C SER A 137 1.58 5.14 12.86
N ALA A 138 1.67 6.47 12.82
CA ALA A 138 2.36 7.18 11.76
C ALA A 138 3.86 6.83 11.70
N VAL A 139 4.49 6.60 12.86
CA VAL A 139 5.91 6.18 12.94
C VAL A 139 6.08 4.77 12.38
N GLY A 140 5.16 3.84 12.71
CA GLY A 140 5.15 2.50 12.12
C GLY A 140 5.05 2.53 10.60
N ALA A 141 4.12 3.33 10.07
CA ALA A 141 3.93 3.50 8.63
C ALA A 141 5.18 4.11 7.94
N ASP A 142 5.78 5.17 8.51
CA ASP A 142 7.03 5.75 8.00
C ASP A 142 8.18 4.74 7.97
N LEU A 143 8.34 3.96 9.06
CA LEU A 143 9.38 2.95 9.14
C LEU A 143 9.20 1.86 8.07
N LEU A 144 7.97 1.36 7.87
CA LEU A 144 7.69 0.40 6.79
C LEU A 144 8.04 1.00 5.43
N ASP A 145 7.59 2.23 5.16
CA ASP A 145 7.86 2.89 3.89
C ASP A 145 9.36 3.00 3.63
N ARG A 146 10.17 3.39 4.62
CA ARG A 146 11.62 3.48 4.51
C ARG A 146 12.30 2.12 4.34
N LEU A 147 11.84 1.11 5.06
CA LEU A 147 12.36 -0.26 5.00
C LEU A 147 12.14 -0.88 3.62
N TYR A 148 10.91 -0.78 3.10
CA TYR A 148 10.52 -1.32 1.80
C TYR A 148 11.01 -0.47 0.62
N ALA A 149 10.99 0.87 0.70
CA ALA A 149 11.53 1.74 -0.35
C ALA A 149 13.06 1.61 -0.48
N GLY A 150 13.75 1.41 0.63
CA GLY A 150 15.20 1.24 0.66
C GLY A 150 15.69 -0.18 0.39
N HIS A 151 14.76 -1.14 0.24
CA HIS A 151 15.04 -2.57 0.01
C HIS A 151 15.95 -3.19 1.05
N TYR A 152 15.73 -2.81 2.30
CA TYR A 152 16.48 -3.29 3.46
C TYR A 152 15.97 -4.64 3.97
N VAL A 153 14.73 -4.99 3.62
CA VAL A 153 14.03 -6.16 4.14
C VAL A 153 14.35 -7.40 3.33
N LEU A 154 14.60 -8.51 4.03
CA LEU A 154 14.61 -9.84 3.44
C LEU A 154 13.19 -10.37 3.36
N LEU A 155 12.64 -10.40 2.15
CA LEU A 155 11.30 -10.95 1.93
C LEU A 155 11.31 -12.48 2.16
N PRO A 156 10.17 -13.07 2.55
CA PRO A 156 10.05 -14.52 2.70
C PRO A 156 10.58 -15.25 1.46
N GLU A 157 11.26 -16.38 1.70
CA GLU A 157 11.91 -17.23 0.69
C GLU A 157 13.12 -16.60 -0.03
N SER A 158 13.35 -15.30 0.14
CA SER A 158 14.54 -14.66 -0.42
C SER A 158 15.80 -15.03 0.36
N THR A 159 16.89 -15.28 -0.36
CA THR A 159 18.21 -15.48 0.25
C THR A 159 19.01 -14.19 0.39
N LEU A 160 18.61 -13.12 -0.31
CA LEU A 160 19.30 -11.82 -0.29
C LEU A 160 18.29 -10.67 -0.36
N THR A 161 18.60 -9.57 0.33
CA THR A 161 17.89 -8.30 0.10
C THR A 161 18.38 -7.69 -1.21
N TRP A 162 17.52 -6.92 -1.91
CA TRP A 162 17.96 -6.21 -3.12
C TRP A 162 19.12 -5.27 -2.80
N ARG A 163 19.11 -4.59 -1.64
CA ARG A 163 20.24 -3.74 -1.23
C ARG A 163 21.54 -4.51 -1.05
N SER A 164 21.48 -5.71 -0.45
CA SER A 164 22.66 -6.57 -0.30
C SER A 164 23.22 -7.02 -1.65
N PHE A 165 22.34 -7.42 -2.57
CA PHE A 165 22.72 -7.76 -3.93
C PHE A 165 23.30 -6.55 -4.68
N TRP A 166 22.63 -5.41 -4.61
CA TRP A 166 23.02 -4.18 -5.29
C TRP A 166 24.37 -3.65 -4.83
N SER A 167 24.69 -3.78 -3.54
CA SER A 167 25.95 -3.30 -2.95
C SER A 167 27.14 -4.23 -3.15
N ARG A 168 26.92 -5.52 -3.46
CA ARG A 168 28.01 -6.51 -3.58
C ARG A 168 28.15 -7.16 -4.95
N CYS A 169 27.03 -7.37 -5.65
CA CYS A 169 26.97 -8.30 -6.78
C CYS A 169 26.46 -7.69 -8.06
N SER A 170 25.60 -6.66 -7.97
CA SER A 170 25.05 -6.04 -9.18
C SER A 170 26.16 -5.51 -10.08
N GLY A 171 25.92 -5.53 -11.38
CA GLY A 171 26.72 -4.78 -12.36
C GLY A 171 26.71 -3.26 -12.11
N SER A 172 25.99 -2.82 -11.07
CA SER A 172 25.92 -1.44 -10.63
C SER A 172 27.21 -0.93 -9.97
N ILE A 173 28.00 -1.82 -9.37
CA ILE A 173 29.24 -1.50 -8.66
C ILE A 173 30.37 -1.33 -9.67
N ARG A 174 31.14 -0.25 -9.54
CA ARG A 174 32.41 -0.12 -10.26
C ARG A 174 33.46 -0.88 -9.48
N ASP A 175 33.81 -2.06 -9.96
CA ASP A 175 35.02 -2.73 -9.53
C ASP A 175 36.21 -2.13 -10.28
N GLU A 176 37.34 -1.96 -9.60
CA GLU A 176 38.60 -1.54 -10.23
C GLU A 176 39.13 -2.64 -11.16
N ASP A 177 38.83 -3.90 -10.85
CA ASP A 177 39.10 -5.09 -11.65
C ASP A 177 37.80 -5.83 -11.99
N GLU A 178 37.49 -5.94 -13.29
CA GLU A 178 36.32 -6.67 -13.78
C GLU A 178 36.36 -8.16 -13.41
N ALA A 179 37.55 -8.78 -13.36
CA ALA A 179 37.69 -10.20 -13.04
C ALA A 179 37.38 -10.49 -11.56
N GLU A 180 37.78 -9.58 -10.66
CA GLU A 180 37.46 -9.67 -9.23
C GLU A 180 35.95 -9.55 -9.00
N GLY A 181 35.30 -8.61 -9.67
CA GLY A 181 33.85 -8.43 -9.59
C GLY A 181 33.07 -9.65 -10.09
N GLU A 182 33.54 -10.30 -11.17
CA GLU A 182 32.92 -11.50 -11.71
C GLU A 182 33.12 -12.71 -10.79
N ALA A 183 34.30 -12.86 -10.19
CA ALA A 183 34.57 -13.90 -9.20
C ALA A 183 33.67 -13.73 -7.97
N ARG A 184 33.55 -12.50 -7.44
CA ARG A 184 32.66 -12.19 -6.31
C ARG A 184 31.20 -12.45 -6.63
N PHE A 185 30.72 -12.07 -7.81
CA PHE A 185 29.36 -12.38 -8.25
C PHE A 185 29.11 -13.89 -8.30
N SER A 186 30.05 -14.64 -8.87
CA SER A 186 29.96 -16.10 -9.01
C SER A 186 29.92 -16.82 -7.66
N ASP A 187 30.70 -16.35 -6.68
CA ASP A 187 30.79 -16.94 -5.35
C ASP A 187 29.62 -16.52 -4.44
N GLU A 188 29.29 -15.23 -4.41
CA GLU A 188 28.36 -14.69 -3.42
C GLU A 188 26.90 -14.63 -3.89
N CYS A 189 26.60 -14.68 -5.19
CA CYS A 189 25.28 -14.30 -5.70
C CYS A 189 24.70 -15.20 -6.79
N LEU A 190 25.52 -15.78 -7.66
CA LEU A 190 25.03 -16.66 -8.72
C LEU A 190 24.23 -17.83 -8.12
N ASN A 191 23.13 -18.21 -8.77
CA ASN A 191 22.21 -19.29 -8.37
C ASN A 191 21.47 -19.10 -7.04
N LYS A 192 21.56 -17.93 -6.42
CA LYS A 192 20.75 -17.62 -5.24
C LYS A 192 19.31 -17.31 -5.63
N HIS A 193 18.37 -17.90 -4.91
CA HIS A 193 16.95 -17.60 -5.05
C HIS A 193 16.62 -16.31 -4.32
N VAL A 194 15.86 -15.42 -4.96
CA VAL A 194 15.52 -14.12 -4.41
C VAL A 194 14.06 -13.80 -4.64
N VAL A 195 13.49 -13.07 -3.69
CA VAL A 195 12.18 -12.44 -3.78
C VAL A 195 12.38 -10.97 -3.47
N TRP A 196 12.01 -10.10 -4.41
CA TRP A 196 12.18 -8.65 -4.34
C TRP A 196 10.93 -7.92 -4.82
N GLU A 197 10.91 -6.60 -4.62
CA GLU A 197 9.85 -5.72 -5.10
C GLU A 197 10.42 -4.65 -6.02
N GLY A 198 9.66 -4.23 -7.02
CA GLY A 198 10.10 -3.18 -7.93
C GLY A 198 9.01 -2.79 -8.92
N THR A 199 9.24 -1.72 -9.67
CA THR A 199 8.27 -1.21 -10.63
C THR A 199 8.39 -1.95 -11.96
N LEU A 200 7.29 -2.55 -12.44
CA LEU A 200 7.24 -3.17 -13.75
C LEU A 200 7.24 -2.10 -14.84
N VAL A 201 8.35 -1.95 -15.56
CA VAL A 201 8.50 -0.89 -16.59
C VAL A 201 8.30 -1.39 -18.02
N ARG A 202 8.33 -2.70 -18.23
CA ARG A 202 8.07 -3.31 -19.55
C ARG A 202 7.76 -4.79 -19.40
N LEU A 203 6.79 -5.27 -20.16
CA LEU A 203 6.61 -6.69 -20.41
C LEU A 203 6.57 -6.94 -21.93
N ARG A 204 7.38 -7.89 -22.41
CA ARG A 204 7.39 -8.28 -23.82
C ARG A 204 7.55 -9.79 -23.93
N GLY A 205 6.44 -10.49 -24.21
CA GLY A 205 6.43 -11.94 -24.27
C GLY A 205 6.87 -12.54 -22.93
N LYS A 206 7.94 -13.33 -22.93
CA LYS A 206 8.50 -14.00 -21.75
C LYS A 206 9.56 -13.18 -21.01
N GLU A 207 9.68 -11.90 -21.30
CA GLU A 207 10.66 -11.01 -20.66
C GLU A 207 9.95 -9.85 -19.96
N ALA A 208 10.18 -9.72 -18.66
CA ALA A 208 9.76 -8.55 -17.89
C ALA A 208 10.98 -7.69 -17.51
N SER A 209 10.81 -6.39 -17.48
CA SER A 209 11.83 -5.42 -17.08
C SER A 209 11.36 -4.69 -15.84
N ILE A 210 12.19 -4.71 -14.80
CA ILE A 210 11.90 -4.13 -13.50
C ILE A 210 12.87 -2.96 -13.23
N LYS A 211 12.29 -1.88 -12.71
CA LYS A 211 13.02 -0.75 -12.13
C LYS A 211 12.99 -0.88 -10.61
N MET A 212 14.15 -0.74 -9.98
CA MET A 212 14.31 -0.84 -8.53
C MET A 212 14.57 0.55 -7.93
N SER A 213 14.22 0.73 -6.65
CA SER A 213 14.72 1.84 -5.83
C SER A 213 15.76 1.29 -4.84
N PRO A 214 16.78 2.04 -4.39
CA PRO A 214 17.42 3.12 -5.12
C PRO A 214 18.23 2.54 -6.30
N GLY A 215 17.57 2.16 -7.40
CA GLY A 215 18.25 1.74 -8.62
C GLY A 215 19.01 2.89 -9.28
N ARG A 216 19.72 2.60 -10.38
CA ARG A 216 20.51 3.64 -11.07
C ARG A 216 19.59 4.69 -11.67
N SER A 217 19.86 5.98 -11.47
CA SER A 217 19.16 7.06 -12.19
C SER A 217 19.46 7.08 -13.70
N ARG A 218 20.44 6.29 -14.18
CA ARG A 218 20.91 6.30 -15.58
C ARG A 218 20.43 5.14 -16.44
N ALA A 219 20.08 3.99 -15.85
CA ALA A 219 19.60 2.83 -16.61
C ALA A 219 18.07 2.81 -16.60
N PRO A 220 17.39 2.63 -17.75
CA PRO A 220 15.93 2.55 -17.79
C PRO A 220 15.38 1.29 -17.10
N VAL A 221 16.22 0.26 -16.90
CA VAL A 221 15.88 -1.03 -16.32
C VAL A 221 17.02 -1.47 -15.41
N ASP A 222 16.71 -1.98 -14.22
CA ASP A 222 17.73 -2.53 -13.29
C ASP A 222 17.77 -4.07 -13.36
N VAL A 223 16.62 -4.72 -13.47
CA VAL A 223 16.52 -6.20 -13.51
C VAL A 223 15.67 -6.65 -14.70
N ALA A 224 16.11 -7.70 -15.40
CA ALA A 224 15.34 -8.41 -16.41
C ALA A 224 14.98 -9.81 -15.93
N LEU A 225 13.70 -10.17 -16.04
CA LEU A 225 13.15 -11.45 -15.64
C LEU A 225 12.91 -12.32 -16.87
N ALA A 226 13.49 -13.53 -16.88
CA ALA A 226 13.14 -14.56 -17.85
C ALA A 226 12.00 -15.42 -17.30
N LEU A 227 10.79 -15.17 -17.81
CA LEU A 227 9.57 -15.85 -17.37
C LEU A 227 9.41 -17.21 -18.08
N PRO A 228 8.96 -18.26 -17.40
CA PRO A 228 8.73 -19.56 -18.03
C PRO A 228 7.59 -19.51 -19.07
N GLU A 229 6.59 -18.67 -18.81
CA GLU A 229 5.42 -18.44 -19.66
C GLU A 229 5.02 -16.97 -19.68
N VAL A 230 4.14 -16.60 -20.62
CA VAL A 230 3.55 -15.27 -20.64
C VAL A 230 2.46 -15.25 -19.57
N PRO A 231 2.46 -14.26 -18.64
CA PRO A 231 1.41 -14.18 -17.62
C PRO A 231 0.02 -14.18 -18.27
N ALA A 232 -0.87 -15.04 -17.77
CA ALA A 232 -2.23 -15.20 -18.31
C ALA A 232 -3.17 -14.05 -17.91
N ASP A 233 -2.93 -13.44 -16.75
CA ASP A 233 -3.67 -12.28 -16.23
C ASP A 233 -3.00 -10.99 -16.66
N ASP A 234 -3.80 -9.99 -17.09
CA ASP A 234 -3.37 -8.81 -17.84
C ASP A 234 -2.28 -8.00 -17.12
N PRO A 235 -1.00 -8.29 -17.37
CA PRO A 235 0.11 -7.61 -16.71
C PRO A 235 0.31 -6.20 -17.28
N ILE A 236 -0.51 -5.82 -18.27
CA ILE A 236 -0.61 -4.45 -18.78
C ILE A 236 -1.21 -3.54 -17.70
N GLU A 237 -2.15 -4.01 -16.88
CA GLU A 237 -2.68 -3.22 -15.75
C GLU A 237 -1.65 -3.00 -14.64
N ALA A 238 -0.62 -3.87 -14.57
CA ALA A 238 0.50 -3.74 -13.65
C ALA A 238 1.64 -2.88 -14.21
N PHE A 239 1.57 -2.43 -15.47
CA PHE A 239 2.60 -1.57 -16.06
C PHE A 239 2.68 -0.25 -15.29
N GLY A 240 3.90 0.12 -14.89
CA GLY A 240 4.14 1.29 -14.04
C GLY A 240 3.83 1.08 -12.57
N ARG A 241 3.26 -0.08 -12.17
CA ARG A 241 2.98 -0.41 -10.76
C ARG A 241 4.13 -1.20 -10.15
N ARG A 242 4.22 -1.15 -8.82
CA ARG A 242 5.14 -2.02 -8.06
C ARG A 242 4.59 -3.44 -7.97
N VAL A 243 5.45 -4.39 -8.29
CA VAL A 243 5.19 -5.82 -8.25
C VAL A 243 6.21 -6.51 -7.36
N ARG A 244 5.77 -7.57 -6.70
CA ARG A 244 6.63 -8.56 -6.07
C ARG A 244 6.98 -9.61 -7.11
N PHE A 245 8.25 -9.95 -7.19
CA PHE A 245 8.77 -10.93 -8.14
C PHE A 245 9.85 -11.78 -7.48
N GLY A 246 10.05 -12.97 -8.00
CA GLY A 246 11.10 -13.86 -7.54
C GLY A 246 11.76 -14.62 -8.67
N GLY A 247 12.89 -15.24 -8.40
CA GLY A 247 13.64 -16.03 -9.36
C GLY A 247 15.05 -16.34 -8.87
N THR A 248 15.82 -16.98 -9.74
CA THR A 248 17.20 -17.36 -9.47
C THR A 248 18.15 -16.39 -10.16
N ILE A 249 19.13 -15.84 -9.44
CA ILE A 249 20.13 -14.93 -10.02
C ILE A 249 20.96 -15.69 -11.06
N ALA A 250 20.86 -15.26 -12.31
CA ALA A 250 21.41 -15.98 -13.46
C ALA A 250 22.60 -15.26 -14.11
N ALA A 251 22.60 -13.92 -14.13
CA ALA A 251 23.70 -13.16 -14.69
C ALA A 251 23.82 -11.77 -14.09
N ARG A 252 25.07 -11.33 -13.96
CA ARG A 252 25.43 -9.96 -13.62
C ARG A 252 25.16 -9.02 -14.79
N GLY A 253 24.53 -7.89 -14.48
CA GLY A 253 24.32 -6.80 -15.42
C GLY A 253 25.61 -6.01 -15.69
N THR A 254 25.48 -4.92 -16.43
CA THR A 254 26.58 -3.96 -16.64
C THR A 254 26.04 -2.54 -16.53
N VAL A 255 26.84 -1.54 -16.91
CA VAL A 255 26.36 -0.15 -16.88
C VAL A 255 25.16 0.10 -17.79
N VAL A 256 25.02 -0.68 -18.85
CA VAL A 256 24.02 -0.52 -19.91
C VAL A 256 23.08 -1.72 -20.03
N ARG A 257 23.32 -2.81 -19.30
CA ARG A 257 22.49 -4.02 -19.31
C ARG A 257 21.99 -4.33 -17.90
N PRO A 258 20.72 -4.73 -17.74
CA PRO A 258 20.18 -5.09 -16.44
C PRO A 258 20.77 -6.40 -15.91
N ASP A 259 20.72 -6.58 -14.59
CA ASP A 259 20.94 -7.88 -13.95
C ASP A 259 19.83 -8.86 -14.38
N ARG A 260 20.09 -10.18 -14.42
CA ARG A 260 19.13 -11.17 -14.94
C ARG A 260 18.74 -12.21 -13.91
N LEU A 261 17.44 -12.47 -13.84
CA LEU A 261 16.87 -13.61 -13.13
C LEU A 261 16.33 -14.66 -14.12
N SER A 262 16.64 -15.93 -13.86
CA SER A 262 16.04 -17.08 -14.53
C SER A 262 14.96 -17.71 -13.66
N GLU A 263 14.12 -18.56 -14.26
CA GLU A 263 13.01 -19.24 -13.56
C GLU A 263 12.14 -18.23 -12.80
N ALA A 264 12.03 -17.03 -13.37
CA ALA A 264 11.48 -15.90 -12.67
C ALA A 264 9.96 -15.88 -12.80
N ALA A 265 9.31 -15.35 -11.77
CA ALA A 265 7.87 -15.16 -11.74
C ALA A 265 7.53 -13.80 -11.15
N ILE A 266 6.47 -13.18 -11.69
CA ILE A 266 5.77 -12.11 -11.00
C ILE A 266 4.82 -12.79 -10.01
N ILE A 267 5.05 -12.56 -8.72
CA ILE A 267 4.31 -13.23 -7.63
C ILE A 267 2.99 -12.51 -7.37
N GLY A 268 2.98 -11.18 -7.47
CA GLY A 268 1.78 -10.38 -7.22
C GLY A 268 2.08 -8.89 -7.01
N PRO A 269 1.10 -8.12 -6.50
CA PRO A 269 1.33 -6.73 -6.12
C PRO A 269 2.33 -6.64 -4.96
N ALA A 270 3.19 -5.62 -4.98
CA ALA A 270 4.11 -5.30 -3.89
C ALA A 270 3.44 -4.39 -2.84
N TYR A 271 4.11 -4.23 -1.70
CA TYR A 271 3.77 -3.15 -0.77
C TYR A 271 3.86 -1.78 -1.47
N GLN A 272 2.80 -1.00 -1.39
CA GLN A 272 2.77 0.38 -1.89
C GLN A 272 3.19 1.33 -0.76
N THR A 273 4.35 1.94 -0.92
CA THR A 273 4.80 3.00 -0.01
C THR A 273 3.95 4.26 -0.22
N GLN A 274 3.98 5.21 0.72
CA GLN A 274 3.29 6.48 0.52
C GLN A 274 3.77 7.21 -0.75
N ALA A 275 5.08 7.19 -1.03
CA ALA A 275 5.63 7.78 -2.24
C ALA A 275 5.08 7.11 -3.52
N ASP A 276 4.84 5.79 -3.50
CA ASP A 276 4.22 5.08 -4.61
C ASP A 276 2.75 5.48 -4.77
N ARG A 277 2.00 5.61 -3.65
CA ARG A 277 0.61 6.08 -3.67
C ARG A 277 0.50 7.50 -4.22
N ASP A 278 1.40 8.39 -3.80
CA ASP A 278 1.45 9.77 -4.27
C ASP A 278 1.79 9.81 -5.78
N ALA A 279 2.74 8.99 -6.23
CA ALA A 279 3.10 8.88 -7.65
C ALA A 279 1.95 8.31 -8.50
N ASP A 280 1.26 7.28 -8.01
CA ASP A 280 0.07 6.70 -8.65
C ASP A 280 -1.06 7.73 -8.73
N GLN A 281 -1.27 8.54 -7.68
CA GLN A 281 -2.25 9.62 -7.69
C GLN A 281 -1.89 10.69 -8.74
N VAL A 282 -0.63 11.11 -8.82
CA VAL A 282 -0.18 12.05 -9.85
C VAL A 282 -0.35 11.46 -11.26
N ALA A 283 -0.05 10.17 -11.46
CA ALA A 283 -0.26 9.50 -12.74
C ALA A 283 -1.75 9.46 -13.12
N GLN A 284 -2.62 9.07 -12.18
CA GLN A 284 -4.07 9.09 -12.38
C GLN A 284 -4.59 10.48 -12.76
N ILE A 285 -4.12 11.53 -12.09
CA ILE A 285 -4.54 12.91 -12.42
C ILE A 285 -4.10 13.30 -13.84
N LYS A 286 -2.90 12.88 -14.28
CA LYS A 286 -2.45 13.10 -15.67
C LYS A 286 -3.34 12.38 -16.68
N ASP A 287 -3.74 11.15 -16.38
CA ASP A 287 -4.64 10.37 -17.25
C ASP A 287 -6.03 11.01 -17.31
N VAL A 288 -6.57 11.47 -16.18
CA VAL A 288 -7.83 12.24 -16.10
C VAL A 288 -7.72 13.51 -16.94
N ARG A 289 -6.63 14.26 -16.82
CA ARG A 289 -6.39 15.47 -17.61
C ARG A 289 -6.38 15.16 -19.11
N ALA A 290 -5.71 14.08 -19.52
CA ALA A 290 -5.68 13.65 -20.91
C ALA A 290 -7.08 13.23 -21.41
N ALA A 291 -7.85 12.52 -20.59
CA ALA A 291 -9.23 12.16 -20.86
C ALA A 291 -10.12 13.40 -21.04
N CYS A 292 -10.00 14.41 -20.15
CA CYS A 292 -10.72 15.67 -20.30
C CYS A 292 -10.35 16.44 -21.56
N ILE A 293 -9.06 16.49 -21.93
CA ILE A 293 -8.60 17.07 -23.20
C ILE A 293 -9.28 16.36 -24.37
N ASN A 294 -9.40 15.04 -24.35
CA ASN A 294 -10.07 14.28 -25.40
C ASN A 294 -11.57 14.58 -25.48
N LEU A 295 -12.26 14.64 -24.34
CA LEU A 295 -13.69 14.99 -24.27
C LEU A 295 -13.94 16.40 -24.83
N LEU A 296 -13.17 17.39 -24.37
CA LEU A 296 -13.27 18.77 -24.84
C LEU A 296 -12.92 18.90 -26.32
N THR A 297 -11.89 18.20 -26.79
CA THR A 297 -11.53 18.17 -28.21
C THR A 297 -12.69 17.63 -29.05
N ASN A 298 -13.40 16.62 -28.56
CA ASN A 298 -14.57 16.08 -29.26
C ASN A 298 -15.73 17.08 -29.25
N LEU A 299 -16.04 17.69 -28.10
CA LEU A 299 -17.08 18.70 -27.96
C LEU A 299 -16.86 19.90 -28.90
N TYR A 300 -15.63 20.41 -28.99
CA TYR A 300 -15.27 21.49 -29.92
C TYR A 300 -15.41 21.08 -31.38
N LYS A 301 -15.11 19.82 -31.73
CA LYS A 301 -15.26 19.32 -33.10
C LYS A 301 -16.71 19.19 -33.53
N THR A 302 -17.62 18.88 -32.60
CA THR A 302 -19.03 18.58 -32.91
C THR A 302 -19.95 19.78 -32.73
N SER A 303 -19.71 20.63 -31.73
CA SER A 303 -20.72 21.56 -31.23
C SER A 303 -20.25 23.02 -31.16
N HIS A 304 -18.94 23.27 -31.04
CA HIS A 304 -18.37 24.62 -30.84
C HIS A 304 -17.35 25.01 -31.93
N ALA A 305 -17.38 24.35 -33.09
CA ALA A 305 -16.52 24.74 -34.20
C ALA A 305 -16.98 26.11 -34.77
N PRO A 306 -16.07 27.08 -34.98
CA PRO A 306 -16.40 28.35 -35.61
C PRO A 306 -17.06 28.17 -36.99
N GLU A 307 -17.96 29.08 -37.38
CA GLU A 307 -18.67 28.99 -38.67
C GLU A 307 -17.73 28.87 -39.89
N TRP A 308 -16.55 29.50 -39.83
CA TRP A 308 -15.55 29.42 -40.89
C TRP A 308 -15.04 27.99 -41.10
N VAL A 309 -15.10 27.12 -40.09
CA VAL A 309 -14.72 25.70 -40.19
C VAL A 309 -15.62 24.97 -41.16
N GLU A 310 -16.93 25.20 -41.09
CA GLU A 310 -17.89 24.63 -42.04
C GLU A 310 -17.70 25.22 -43.44
N ALA A 311 -17.45 26.54 -43.54
CA ALA A 311 -17.12 27.16 -44.81
C ALA A 311 -15.83 26.59 -45.44
N ALA A 312 -14.82 26.26 -44.62
CA ALA A 312 -13.58 25.64 -45.06
C ALA A 312 -13.79 24.18 -45.49
N ARG A 313 -14.58 23.40 -44.75
CA ARG A 313 -14.99 22.04 -45.12
C ARG A 313 -15.71 22.03 -46.46
N GLN A 314 -16.66 22.94 -46.64
CA GLN A 314 -17.44 23.09 -47.86
C GLN A 314 -16.55 23.49 -49.05
N ARG A 315 -15.66 24.48 -48.88
CA ARG A 315 -14.69 24.87 -49.93
C ARG A 315 -13.75 23.73 -50.31
N ALA A 316 -13.29 22.94 -49.35
CA ALA A 316 -12.44 21.78 -49.64
C ALA A 316 -13.18 20.75 -50.50
N LYS A 317 -14.46 20.50 -50.20
CA LYS A 317 -15.34 19.62 -50.98
C LYS A 317 -15.58 20.14 -52.39
N GLU A 318 -15.89 21.42 -52.54
CA GLU A 318 -16.14 22.07 -53.83
C GLU A 318 -14.90 22.07 -54.74
N ASN A 319 -13.71 22.24 -54.17
CA ASN A 319 -12.45 22.27 -54.92
C ASN A 319 -11.78 20.90 -55.06
N ASN A 320 -12.46 19.81 -54.65
CA ASN A 320 -11.94 18.45 -54.63
C ASN A 320 -10.56 18.33 -53.96
N TRP A 321 -10.31 19.15 -52.94
CA TRP A 321 -9.11 19.08 -52.14
C TRP A 321 -9.17 17.83 -51.26
N PRO A 322 -8.04 17.12 -51.05
CA PRO A 322 -8.00 16.07 -50.06
C PRO A 322 -8.45 16.67 -48.73
N ALA A 323 -9.34 15.98 -48.00
CA ALA A 323 -9.89 16.44 -46.73
C ALA A 323 -8.78 17.06 -45.88
N GLN A 324 -8.79 18.39 -45.77
CA GLN A 324 -7.66 19.06 -45.13
C GLN A 324 -7.68 18.70 -43.65
N PRO A 325 -6.57 18.20 -43.09
CA PRO A 325 -6.53 17.92 -41.67
C PRO A 325 -6.62 19.26 -40.94
N MET A 326 -7.76 19.49 -40.30
CA MET A 326 -7.88 20.53 -39.29
C MET A 326 -7.30 19.98 -38.00
N ALA A 327 -6.30 20.66 -37.46
CA ALA A 327 -5.78 20.34 -36.16
C ALA A 327 -6.60 21.09 -35.11
N PHE A 328 -7.16 20.33 -34.18
CA PHE A 328 -7.76 20.86 -32.96
C PHE A 328 -6.79 20.54 -31.83
N SER A 329 -6.37 21.57 -31.09
CA SER A 329 -5.59 21.40 -29.88
C SER A 329 -6.28 22.10 -28.72
N ILE A 330 -6.52 21.36 -27.65
CA ILE A 330 -6.98 21.92 -26.38
C ILE A 330 -5.78 22.03 -25.45
N ARG A 331 -5.58 23.22 -24.87
CA ARG A 331 -4.58 23.45 -23.83
C ARG A 331 -5.29 23.89 -22.56
N LEU A 332 -5.26 23.05 -21.54
CA LEU A 332 -5.80 23.39 -20.22
C LEU A 332 -4.80 24.26 -19.44
N THR A 333 -5.27 25.36 -18.86
CA THR A 333 -4.53 26.19 -17.88
C THR A 333 -4.81 25.75 -16.44
N THR A 334 -5.83 24.92 -16.23
CA THR A 334 -6.19 24.35 -14.94
C THR A 334 -5.03 23.60 -14.26
N PRO A 335 -4.81 23.82 -12.95
CA PRO A 335 -3.84 23.05 -12.17
C PRO A 335 -4.33 21.62 -11.92
N ASP A 336 -3.41 20.69 -11.73
CA ASP A 336 -3.70 19.27 -11.48
C ASP A 336 -4.55 19.06 -10.20
N THR A 337 -4.48 19.99 -9.24
CA THR A 337 -5.29 19.98 -7.99
C THR A 337 -6.77 20.28 -8.19
N ALA A 338 -7.21 20.63 -9.40
CA ALA A 338 -8.61 20.94 -9.67
C ALA A 338 -9.48 19.70 -9.95
N PHE A 339 -8.87 18.51 -10.04
CA PHE A 339 -9.57 17.24 -10.27
C PHE A 339 -9.73 16.49 -8.95
N GLU A 340 -10.97 16.21 -8.57
CA GLU A 340 -11.32 15.50 -7.35
C GLU A 340 -12.01 14.17 -7.67
N LYS A 341 -11.52 13.10 -7.04
CA LYS A 341 -12.14 11.79 -7.14
C LYS A 341 -13.38 11.73 -6.26
N GLN A 342 -14.48 11.30 -6.84
CA GLN A 342 -15.79 11.17 -6.21
C GLN A 342 -15.97 9.77 -5.60
N ASN A 343 -16.98 9.64 -4.73
CA ASN A 343 -17.29 8.37 -4.06
C ASN A 343 -17.70 7.25 -5.03
N ASP A 344 -18.24 7.59 -6.19
CA ASP A 344 -18.61 6.65 -7.26
C ASP A 344 -17.41 6.23 -8.12
N GLY A 345 -16.20 6.72 -7.81
CA GLY A 345 -14.97 6.44 -8.54
C GLY A 345 -14.70 7.37 -9.73
N SER A 346 -15.67 8.21 -10.11
CA SER A 346 -15.48 9.22 -11.17
C SER A 346 -14.58 10.36 -10.71
N TRP A 347 -14.02 11.10 -11.66
CA TRP A 347 -13.25 12.31 -11.40
C TRP A 347 -14.02 13.52 -11.93
N VAL A 348 -14.09 14.58 -11.14
CA VAL A 348 -14.73 15.83 -11.52
C VAL A 348 -13.75 16.98 -11.34
N GLY A 349 -13.69 17.87 -12.32
CA GLY A 349 -12.91 19.09 -12.20
C GLY A 349 -13.50 20.26 -12.98
N HIS A 350 -13.34 21.46 -12.42
CA HIS A 350 -13.55 22.71 -13.14
C HIS A 350 -12.37 22.94 -14.08
N VAL A 351 -12.63 23.08 -15.37
CA VAL A 351 -11.62 23.16 -16.41
C VAL A 351 -11.65 24.52 -17.09
N GLU A 352 -10.47 25.06 -17.34
CA GLU A 352 -10.22 26.32 -18.01
C GLU A 352 -9.06 26.13 -18.98
N GLY A 353 -9.13 26.80 -20.13
CA GLY A 353 -8.11 26.64 -21.13
C GLY A 353 -8.37 27.41 -22.41
N VAL A 354 -7.61 27.05 -23.43
CA VAL A 354 -7.71 27.61 -24.77
C VAL A 354 -7.86 26.46 -25.77
N ALA A 355 -8.87 26.58 -26.63
CA ALA A 355 -9.04 25.73 -27.80
C ALA A 355 -8.45 26.44 -29.02
N GLU A 356 -7.45 25.82 -29.65
CA GLU A 356 -6.81 26.31 -30.87
C GLU A 356 -7.26 25.46 -32.05
N ILE A 357 -7.73 26.12 -33.11
CA ILE A 357 -8.21 25.47 -34.33
C ILE A 357 -7.37 25.95 -35.50
N ILE A 358 -6.65 25.03 -36.15
CA ILE A 358 -5.65 25.34 -37.18
C ILE A 358 -5.98 24.61 -38.48
N LEU A 359 -5.96 25.33 -39.61
CA LEU A 359 -5.98 24.77 -40.95
C LEU A 359 -4.56 24.37 -41.38
N ALA A 360 -4.22 23.08 -41.33
CA ALA A 360 -2.83 22.61 -41.47
C ALA A 360 -2.14 22.86 -42.84
N ARG A 361 -2.85 23.39 -43.85
CA ARG A 361 -2.27 23.66 -45.19
C ARG A 361 -2.61 25.02 -45.79
N VAL A 362 -3.45 25.82 -45.14
CA VAL A 362 -3.59 27.23 -45.53
C VAL A 362 -2.41 27.97 -44.91
N LYS A 363 -1.86 28.97 -45.59
CA LYS A 363 -0.68 29.74 -45.18
C LYS A 363 -0.61 29.96 -43.66
N PRO A 364 0.59 29.95 -43.05
CA PRO A 364 0.74 30.28 -41.63
C PRO A 364 0.02 31.61 -41.34
N GLY A 365 -0.95 31.62 -40.42
CA GLY A 365 -1.67 32.84 -40.03
C GLY A 365 -3.17 32.71 -39.72
N HIS A 366 -3.84 31.60 -40.06
CA HIS A 366 -5.24 31.39 -39.68
C HIS A 366 -5.38 30.33 -38.58
N PHE A 367 -5.38 30.78 -37.33
CA PHE A 367 -5.84 30.01 -36.19
C PHE A 367 -6.89 30.82 -35.42
N THR A 368 -7.84 30.13 -34.81
CA THR A 368 -8.78 30.75 -33.87
C THR A 368 -8.49 30.19 -32.49
N SER A 369 -8.38 31.06 -31.51
CA SER A 369 -8.19 30.72 -30.11
C SER A 369 -9.46 31.04 -29.35
N ILE A 370 -10.06 30.04 -28.72
CA ILE A 370 -11.28 30.21 -27.93
C ILE A 370 -10.91 29.91 -26.49
N ALA A 371 -10.92 30.94 -25.64
CA ALA A 371 -10.80 30.73 -24.21
C ALA A 371 -12.11 30.15 -23.69
N PHE A 372 -12.02 29.18 -22.78
CA PHE A 372 -13.20 28.54 -22.22
C PHE A 372 -13.06 28.26 -20.73
N ALA A 373 -14.20 28.19 -20.07
CA ALA A 373 -14.37 27.66 -18.73
C ALA A 373 -15.55 26.67 -18.71
N GLY A 374 -15.42 25.59 -17.97
CA GLY A 374 -16.38 24.50 -17.99
C GLY A 374 -16.15 23.46 -16.91
N GLN A 375 -16.86 22.34 -17.02
CA GLN A 375 -16.70 21.19 -16.15
C GLN A 375 -16.36 19.95 -16.96
N CYS A 376 -15.51 19.10 -16.40
CA CYS A 376 -15.20 17.80 -16.96
C CYS A 376 -15.46 16.74 -15.89
N ARG A 377 -16.19 15.69 -16.28
CA ARG A 377 -16.42 14.48 -15.49
C ARG A 377 -15.90 13.28 -16.26
N VAL A 378 -14.93 12.58 -15.69
CA VAL A 378 -14.35 11.35 -16.25
C VAL A 378 -14.83 10.16 -15.44
N GLU A 379 -15.59 9.28 -16.06
CA GLU A 379 -16.17 8.09 -15.44
C GLU A 379 -15.28 6.86 -15.65
N ARG A 380 -14.53 6.83 -16.76
CA ARG A 380 -13.67 5.70 -17.15
C ARG A 380 -12.36 6.17 -17.79
N LEU A 381 -11.25 5.55 -17.38
CA LEU A 381 -9.91 5.79 -17.92
C LEU A 381 -9.42 4.65 -18.84
N ASP A 382 -10.12 3.52 -18.86
CA ASP A 382 -9.73 2.31 -19.58
C ASP A 382 -10.14 2.31 -21.07
N THR A 383 -10.86 3.34 -21.52
CA THR A 383 -11.38 3.47 -22.88
C THR A 383 -10.86 4.73 -23.57
N LYS A 384 -10.72 4.66 -24.89
CA LYS A 384 -10.34 5.81 -25.74
C LYS A 384 -11.54 6.44 -26.45
N LYS A 385 -12.73 5.86 -26.29
CA LYS A 385 -13.95 6.35 -26.93
C LYS A 385 -14.56 7.47 -26.08
N PRO A 386 -14.68 8.71 -26.58
CA PRO A 386 -15.18 9.84 -25.80
C PRO A 386 -16.50 9.57 -25.09
N GLU A 387 -17.45 8.89 -25.75
CA GLU A 387 -18.77 8.56 -25.22
C GLU A 387 -18.76 7.57 -24.04
N GLU A 388 -17.67 6.82 -23.89
CA GLU A 388 -17.47 5.89 -22.77
C GLU A 388 -16.55 6.48 -21.68
N ILE A 389 -15.82 7.56 -21.97
CA ILE A 389 -14.86 8.21 -21.05
C ILE A 389 -15.61 9.04 -19.99
N GLY A 390 -16.64 9.80 -20.39
CA GLY A 390 -17.40 10.66 -19.49
C GLY A 390 -18.05 11.84 -20.21
N THR A 391 -18.23 12.95 -19.51
CA THR A 391 -18.88 14.17 -20.02
C THR A 391 -18.01 15.40 -19.82
N ALA A 392 -18.12 16.36 -20.73
CA ALA A 392 -17.54 17.68 -20.57
C ALA A 392 -18.56 18.72 -21.05
N ASP A 393 -18.65 19.82 -20.32
CA ASP A 393 -19.56 20.93 -20.59
C ASP A 393 -18.80 22.24 -20.54
N ILE A 394 -19.14 23.17 -21.43
CA ILE A 394 -18.56 24.51 -21.49
C ILE A 394 -19.59 25.51 -20.99
N ALA A 395 -19.27 26.22 -19.91
CA ALA A 395 -20.16 27.17 -19.25
C ALA A 395 -20.02 28.59 -19.84
N SER A 396 -18.83 28.95 -20.32
CA SER A 396 -18.58 30.22 -20.99
C SER A 396 -17.46 30.11 -22.01
N GLU A 397 -17.59 30.87 -23.10
CA GLU A 397 -16.60 30.98 -24.17
C GLU A 397 -16.29 32.46 -24.43
N GLU A 398 -15.01 32.79 -24.57
CA GLU A 398 -14.56 34.08 -25.06
C GLU A 398 -13.74 33.83 -26.33
N VAL A 399 -14.29 34.25 -27.47
CA VAL A 399 -13.66 34.06 -28.78
C VAL A 399 -12.65 35.19 -29.01
N GLN A 400 -11.37 34.85 -29.01
CA GLN A 400 -10.31 35.72 -29.52
C GLN A 400 -9.94 35.29 -30.93
N ILE A 401 -10.30 36.12 -31.91
CA ILE A 401 -9.91 35.90 -33.30
C ILE A 401 -8.64 36.71 -33.55
N ASP A 402 -7.49 36.06 -33.45
CA ASP A 402 -6.22 36.64 -33.88
C ASP A 402 -6.09 36.48 -35.40
N PHE A 403 -6.30 37.58 -36.12
CA PHE A 403 -5.91 37.69 -37.52
C PHE A 403 -4.51 38.28 -37.60
N GLU A 404 -3.48 37.44 -37.68
CA GLU A 404 -2.18 37.88 -38.19
C GLU A 404 -1.82 37.08 -39.45
N GLY A 405 -2.07 37.72 -40.60
CA GLY A 405 -1.77 37.20 -41.94
C GLY A 405 -2.61 37.86 -43.03
#